data_AF-R6TR58-F1
#
_entry.id   AF-R6TR58-F1
#
_cell.length_a   1.000
_cell.length_b   1.000
_cell.length_c   1.000
_cell.angle_alpha   90.00
_cell.angle_beta   90.00
_cell.angle_gamma   90.00
#
_symmetry.space_group_name_H-M   'P 1'
#
loop_
_entity.id
_entity.type
_entity.pdbx_description
1 polymer ?
#
loop_
_entity_poly.entity_id
_entity_poly.type
_entity_poly.pdbx_seq_one_letter_code
_entity_poly.pdbx_strand_id
1 'polypeptide(L)'
;MDISNINGISTGDIKSFFNNTSLTKTDKTDSFSDVLSAAMGSIGETNDLQNAAEQEEVRFALGESDNTHDLLVAETKAAVALQYTVAVRDKIIDAYKELMQMSI
;
A
#
# COMPACT_ATOMS: atom_id res chain seq x y z
N MET A 1 10.61 -0.73 -40.44
CA MET A 1 10.37 -1.64 -39.31
C MET A 1 9.92 -2.96 -39.90
N ASP A 2 10.74 -3.99 -39.75
CA ASP A 2 10.48 -5.33 -40.30
C ASP A 2 9.65 -6.12 -39.29
N ILE A 3 8.43 -6.49 -39.66
CA ILE A 3 7.44 -7.18 -38.81
C ILE A 3 7.28 -8.67 -39.18
N SER A 4 8.27 -9.25 -39.85
CA SER A 4 8.20 -10.61 -40.40
C SER A 4 8.29 -11.75 -39.36
N ASN A 5 8.42 -11.46 -38.06
CA ASN A 5 8.76 -12.46 -37.04
C ASN A 5 7.66 -12.83 -36.04
N ILE A 6 6.39 -12.47 -36.27
CA ILE A 6 5.29 -12.78 -35.32
C ILE A 6 4.72 -14.21 -35.47
N ASN A 7 5.07 -14.95 -36.53
CA ASN A 7 4.47 -16.27 -36.81
C ASN A 7 5.13 -17.48 -36.10
N GLY A 8 5.96 -17.26 -35.08
CA GLY A 8 6.84 -18.29 -34.52
C GLY A 8 6.60 -18.73 -33.08
N ILE A 9 5.55 -18.27 -32.38
CA ILE A 9 5.35 -18.62 -30.96
C ILE A 9 4.65 -19.98 -30.87
N SER A 10 5.39 -21.02 -30.49
CA SER A 10 4.85 -22.37 -30.23
C SER A 10 4.37 -22.50 -28.78
N THR A 11 3.38 -23.35 -28.54
CA THR A 11 2.88 -23.68 -27.19
C THR A 11 3.97 -24.23 -26.26
N GLY A 12 5.07 -24.77 -26.82
CA GLY A 12 6.24 -25.19 -26.06
C GLY A 12 7.04 -24.03 -25.47
N ASP A 13 7.18 -22.93 -26.22
CA ASP A 13 7.85 -21.71 -25.76
C ASP A 13 7.04 -21.05 -24.66
N ILE A 14 5.72 -21.00 -24.83
CA ILE A 14 4.79 -20.47 -23.83
C ILE A 14 4.94 -21.22 -22.49
N LYS A 15 5.09 -22.56 -22.52
CA LYS A 15 5.32 -23.36 -21.30
C LYS A 15 6.68 -23.12 -20.65
N SER A 16 7.73 -22.86 -21.43
CA SER A 16 9.05 -22.53 -20.87
C SER A 16 9.05 -21.13 -20.22
N PHE A 17 8.31 -20.17 -20.79
CA PHE A 17 8.07 -18.87 -20.16
C PHE A 17 7.26 -18.98 -18.86
N PHE A 18 6.24 -19.84 -18.81
CA PHE A 18 5.48 -20.09 -17.58
C PHE A 18 6.29 -20.84 -16.51
N ASN A 19 7.17 -21.77 -16.90
CA ASN A 19 8.05 -22.46 -15.95
C ASN A 19 9.22 -21.59 -15.47
N ASN A 20 9.72 -20.67 -16.31
CA ASN A 20 10.77 -19.73 -15.93
C ASN A 20 10.25 -18.51 -15.16
N THR A 21 8.95 -18.22 -15.27
CA THR A 21 8.24 -17.35 -14.34
C THR A 21 7.90 -18.17 -13.10
N SER A 22 8.95 -18.49 -12.34
CA SER A 22 8.89 -19.21 -11.07
C SER A 22 7.90 -18.53 -10.12
N LEU A 23 6.64 -18.98 -10.17
CA LEU A 23 5.59 -18.76 -9.17
C LEU A 23 5.74 -19.75 -7.99
N THR A 24 6.87 -20.47 -7.95
CA THR A 24 7.24 -21.41 -6.90
C THR A 24 8.57 -21.00 -6.29
N LYS A 25 8.65 -19.76 -5.80
CA LYS A 25 9.58 -19.46 -4.71
C LYS A 25 8.79 -19.52 -3.41
N THR A 26 8.64 -20.74 -2.93
CA THR A 26 8.20 -21.03 -1.56
C THR A 26 9.36 -20.71 -0.63
N ASP A 27 9.63 -19.42 -0.41
CA ASP A 27 10.32 -18.96 0.80
C ASP A 27 9.21 -18.57 1.78
N LYS A 28 8.78 -19.55 2.57
CA LYS A 28 7.82 -19.40 3.66
C LYS A 28 8.43 -18.57 4.79
N THR A 29 8.49 -17.25 4.62
CA THR A 29 8.71 -16.27 5.71
C THR A 29 8.16 -14.86 5.42
N ASP A 30 7.82 -14.53 4.18
CA ASP A 30 7.43 -13.17 3.75
C ASP A 30 5.93 -12.81 3.97
N SER A 31 5.25 -13.41 4.97
CA SER A 31 3.76 -13.44 4.97
C SER A 31 3.09 -12.44 5.91
N PHE A 32 3.53 -12.32 7.16
CA PHE A 32 2.91 -11.43 8.16
C PHE A 32 3.83 -10.29 8.58
N SER A 33 5.14 -10.56 8.72
CA SER A 33 6.14 -9.56 9.12
C SER A 33 6.22 -8.41 8.11
N ASP A 34 6.11 -8.70 6.82
CA ASP A 34 6.20 -7.69 5.76
C ASP A 34 4.94 -6.83 5.70
N VAL A 35 3.77 -7.46 5.86
CA VAL A 35 2.48 -6.74 5.97
C VAL A 35 2.45 -5.86 7.22
N LEU A 36 2.97 -6.36 8.34
CA LEU A 36 3.09 -5.60 9.59
C LEU A 36 4.07 -4.44 9.42
N SER A 37 5.21 -4.66 8.75
CA SER A 37 6.20 -3.60 8.49
C SER A 37 5.63 -2.52 7.57
N ALA A 38 4.91 -2.92 6.52
CA ALA A 38 4.21 -1.99 5.64
C ALA A 38 3.15 -1.18 6.39
N ALA A 39 2.37 -1.84 7.26
CA ALA A 39 1.39 -1.19 8.12
C ALA A 39 1.99 -0.19 9.11
N MET A 40 3.13 -0.54 9.71
CA MET A 40 3.88 0.39 10.55
C MET A 40 4.36 1.62 9.76
N GLY A 41 4.74 1.43 8.49
CA GLY A 41 5.03 2.53 7.56
C GLY A 41 3.82 3.44 7.31
N SER A 42 2.63 2.86 7.12
CA SER A 42 1.38 3.62 6.90
C SER A 42 0.98 4.51 8.08
N ILE A 43 1.36 4.14 9.31
CA ILE A 43 1.18 4.99 10.50
C ILE A 43 2.06 6.24 10.39
N GLY A 44 3.31 6.09 9.94
CA GLY A 44 4.23 7.20 9.71
C GLY A 44 3.71 8.15 8.64
N GLU A 45 3.28 7.62 7.50
CA GLU A 45 2.68 8.41 6.41
C GLU A 45 1.41 9.15 6.85
N THR A 46 0.56 8.49 7.65
CA THR A 46 -0.64 9.13 8.21
C THR A 46 -0.29 10.31 9.13
N ASN A 47 0.74 10.16 9.98
CA ASN A 47 1.21 11.23 10.84
C ASN A 47 1.77 12.39 10.02
N ASP A 48 2.54 12.12 8.97
CA ASP A 48 3.08 13.16 8.08
C ASP A 48 1.96 13.93 7.38
N LEU A 49 0.93 13.23 6.89
CA LEU A 49 -0.24 13.86 6.27
C LEU A 49 -1.07 14.68 7.26
N GLN A 50 -1.21 14.22 8.51
CA GLN A 50 -1.88 15.00 9.57
C GLN A 50 -1.11 16.29 9.89
N ASN A 51 0.21 16.19 10.08
CA ASN A 51 1.06 17.36 10.32
C ASN A 51 1.01 18.36 9.16
N ALA A 52 0.97 17.88 7.91
CA ALA A 52 0.83 18.72 6.74
C ALA A 52 -0.54 19.43 6.70
N ALA A 53 -1.62 18.73 7.04
CA ALA A 53 -2.95 19.31 7.13
C ALA A 53 -3.03 20.39 8.24
N GLU A 54 -2.53 20.09 9.44
CA GLU A 54 -2.48 21.06 10.55
C GLU A 54 -1.65 22.29 10.21
N GLN A 55 -0.51 22.11 9.52
CA GLN A 55 0.31 23.24 9.09
C GLN A 55 -0.42 24.14 8.10
N GLU A 56 -1.15 23.55 7.14
CA GLU A 56 -1.93 24.34 6.18
C GLU A 56 -3.15 25.00 6.87
N GLU A 57 -3.77 24.33 7.84
CA GLU A 57 -4.86 24.87 8.64
C GLU A 57 -4.41 26.09 9.44
N VAL A 58 -3.24 26.03 10.08
CA VAL A 58 -2.66 27.17 10.81
C VAL A 58 -2.34 28.33 9.87
N ARG A 59 -1.74 28.07 8.70
CA ARG A 59 -1.45 29.11 7.70
C ARG A 59 -2.72 29.76 7.15
N PHE A 60 -3.77 28.96 6.92
CA PHE A 60 -5.07 29.43 6.50
C PHE A 60 -5.74 30.28 7.59
N ALA A 61 -5.73 29.82 8.85
CA ALA A 61 -6.30 30.55 9.98
C ALA A 61 -5.57 31.88 10.27
N LEU A 62 -4.27 31.96 9.98
CA LEU A 62 -3.49 33.20 10.05
C LEU A 62 -3.76 34.18 8.88
N GLY A 63 -4.51 33.76 7.86
CA GLY A 63 -4.75 34.55 6.65
C GLY A 63 -3.54 34.64 5.73
N GLU A 64 -2.54 33.78 5.90
CA GLU A 64 -1.33 33.73 5.06
C GLU A 64 -1.50 32.83 3.82
N SER A 65 -2.62 32.13 3.70
CA SER A 65 -2.94 31.23 2.58
C SER A 65 -4.38 31.46 2.12
N ASP A 66 -4.56 31.88 0.86
CA ASP A 66 -5.88 31.93 0.19
C ASP A 66 -6.26 30.57 -0.45
N ASN A 67 -5.36 29.58 -0.37
CA ASN A 67 -5.53 28.26 -0.99
C ASN A 67 -6.36 27.32 -0.10
N THR A 68 -7.63 27.66 0.09
CA THR A 68 -8.65 26.75 0.65
C THR A 68 -8.67 25.38 -0.04
N HIS A 69 -8.27 25.31 -1.31
CA HIS A 69 -8.14 24.07 -2.06
C HIS A 69 -7.04 23.16 -1.52
N ASP A 70 -5.86 23.71 -1.20
CA ASP A 70 -4.72 22.93 -0.72
C ASP A 70 -4.98 22.40 0.69
N LEU A 71 -5.63 23.22 1.54
CA LEU A 71 -6.11 22.80 2.86
C LEU A 71 -7.08 21.61 2.75
N LEU A 72 -8.12 21.74 1.94
CA LEU A 72 -9.14 20.71 1.79
C LEU A 72 -8.56 19.41 1.20
N VAL A 73 -7.60 19.51 0.28
CA VAL A 73 -6.87 18.35 -0.25
C VAL A 73 -6.01 17.70 0.82
N ALA A 74 -5.30 18.49 1.64
CA ALA A 74 -4.49 17.96 2.74
C ALA A 74 -5.34 17.27 3.81
N GLU A 75 -6.44 17.90 4.24
CA GLU A 75 -7.41 17.31 5.17
C GLU A 75 -8.02 16.02 4.62
N THR A 76 -8.44 16.00 3.35
CA THR A 76 -9.01 14.79 2.73
C THR A 76 -7.99 13.66 2.68
N LYS A 77 -6.73 13.96 2.34
CA LYS A 77 -5.65 12.96 2.35
C LYS A 77 -5.40 12.43 3.76
N ALA A 78 -5.32 13.30 4.75
CA ALA A 78 -5.13 12.91 6.15
C ALA A 78 -6.29 12.03 6.65
N ALA A 79 -7.54 12.39 6.32
CA ALA A 79 -8.72 11.62 6.70
C ALA A 79 -8.74 10.23 6.05
N VAL A 80 -8.42 10.13 4.76
CA VAL A 80 -8.35 8.85 4.04
C VAL A 80 -7.20 7.98 4.55
N ALA A 81 -6.02 8.57 4.79
CA ALA A 81 -4.87 7.87 5.35
C ALA A 81 -5.16 7.33 6.76
N LEU A 82 -5.84 8.12 7.60
CA LEU A 82 -6.27 7.67 8.92
C LEU A 82 -7.24 6.48 8.84
N GLN A 83 -8.26 6.57 7.98
CA GLN A 83 -9.21 5.47 7.76
C GLN A 83 -8.51 4.20 7.28
N TYR A 84 -7.57 4.35 6.35
CA TYR A 84 -6.76 3.24 5.85
C TYR A 84 -5.94 2.60 6.98
N THR A 85 -5.25 3.41 7.79
CA THR A 85 -4.45 2.93 8.92
C THR A 85 -5.30 2.20 9.96
N VAL A 86 -6.51 2.67 10.24
CA VAL A 86 -7.46 1.97 11.13
C VAL A 86 -7.85 0.61 10.53
N ALA A 87 -8.20 0.55 9.25
CA ALA A 87 -8.55 -0.71 8.60
C ALA A 87 -7.39 -1.73 8.60
N VAL A 88 -6.17 -1.26 8.35
CA VAL A 88 -4.96 -2.10 8.41
C VAL A 88 -4.70 -2.59 9.83
N ARG A 89 -4.80 -1.70 10.83
CA ARG A 89 -4.67 -2.06 12.25
C ARG A 89 -5.66 -3.16 12.63
N ASP A 90 -6.93 -2.97 12.27
CA ASP A 90 -7.99 -3.93 12.60
C ASP A 90 -7.69 -5.30 11.96
N LYS A 91 -7.24 -5.33 10.70
CA LYS A 91 -6.86 -6.56 10.02
C LYS A 91 -5.66 -7.27 10.64
N ILE A 92 -4.67 -6.54 11.14
CA ILE A 92 -3.53 -7.12 11.85
C ILE A 92 -3.97 -7.74 13.18
N ILE A 93 -4.85 -7.07 13.92
CA ILE A 93 -5.41 -7.59 15.17
C ILE A 93 -6.22 -8.87 14.90
N ASP A 94 -7.02 -8.89 13.84
CA ASP A 94 -7.79 -10.08 13.44
C ASP A 94 -6.88 -11.24 13.03
N ALA A 95 -5.85 -10.98 12.23
CA ALA A 95 -4.87 -11.99 11.83
C ALA A 95 -4.13 -12.56 13.06
N TYR A 96 -3.76 -11.72 14.03
CA TYR A 96 -3.16 -12.18 15.28
C TYR A 96 -4.11 -13.08 16.09
N LYS A 97 -5.40 -12.71 16.19
CA LYS A 97 -6.41 -13.54 16.86
C LYS A 97 -6.58 -14.89 16.17
N GLU A 98 -6.63 -14.92 14.84
CA GLU A 98 -6.77 -16.15 14.05
C GLU A 98 -5.57 -17.10 14.25
N LEU A 99 -4.34 -16.57 14.27
CA LEU A 99 -3.13 -17.36 14.59
C LEU A 99 -3.17 -17.96 16.01
N MET A 100 -3.66 -17.21 17.00
CA MET A 100 -3.84 -17.76 18.36
C MET A 100 -4.89 -18.87 18.38
N GLN A 101 -5.94 -18.76 17.58
CA GLN A 101 -7.03 -19.74 17.51
C GLN A 101 -6.65 -21.02 16.77
N MET A 102 -5.67 -20.97 15.85
CA MET A 102 -5.10 -22.15 15.19
C MET A 102 -4.21 -23.01 16.11
N SER A 103 -3.69 -22.44 17.20
CA SER A 103 -2.67 -23.10 18.05
C SER A 103 -3.25 -23.84 19.26
N ILE A 104 -4.58 -23.95 19.37
CA ILE A 104 -5.28 -24.71 20.42
C ILE A 104 -6.03 -25.91 19.85
#